data_AF-A0A957NL19-F1
#
_entry.id   AF-A0A957NL19-F1
#
_cell.length_a   1.000
_cell.length_b   1.000
_cell.length_c   1.000
_cell.angle_alpha   90.00
_cell.angle_beta   90.00
_cell.angle_gamma   90.00
#
_symmetry.space_group_name_H-M   'P 1'
#
loop_
_entity.id
_entity.type
_entity.pdbx_description
1 polymer ?
#
loop_
_entity_poly.entity_id
_entity_poly.type
_entity_poly.pdbx_seq_one_letter_code
_entity_poly.pdbx_strand_id
1 'polypeptide(L)'
;MLSTNQFDTIIIGGGSAGCVLANRLSADPGQRVLVLEAGRPDYIWDIFIHMPAGLTVPIGNKHYDWCYQSEPEPFMHNRRIAHGRGKVLGGSSSINGMIF
;
A
#
# COMPACT_ATOMS: atom_id res chain seq x y z
N MET A 1 12.63 30.21 -9.37
CA MET A 1 12.94 29.84 -7.97
C MET A 1 12.24 28.51 -7.69
N LEU A 2 12.96 27.47 -7.24
CA LEU A 2 12.32 26.26 -6.71
C LEU A 2 11.70 26.64 -5.37
N SER A 3 10.36 26.64 -5.27
CA SER A 3 9.69 26.80 -3.97
C SER A 3 9.92 25.52 -3.17
N THR A 4 10.69 25.61 -2.10
CA THR A 4 10.79 24.53 -1.11
C THR A 4 9.43 24.41 -0.41
N ASN A 5 8.61 23.45 -0.84
CA ASN A 5 7.41 23.07 -0.10
C ASN A 5 7.87 22.48 1.23
N GLN A 6 7.65 23.22 2.30
CA GLN A 6 7.93 22.78 3.65
C GLN A 6 6.72 21.94 4.14
N PHE A 7 7.00 20.85 4.85
CA PHE A 7 5.99 19.97 5.45
C PHE A 7 6.37 19.74 6.91
N ASP A 8 5.36 19.62 7.76
CA ASP A 8 5.53 19.41 9.20
C ASP A 8 5.69 17.93 9.52
N THR A 9 5.06 17.07 8.72
CA THR A 9 5.21 15.61 8.81
C THR A 9 5.31 14.99 7.41
N ILE A 10 6.25 14.06 7.26
CA ILE A 10 6.40 13.24 6.05
C ILE A 10 6.16 11.78 6.44
N ILE A 11 5.12 11.18 5.86
CA ILE A 11 4.76 9.76 6.03
C ILE A 11 5.30 9.00 4.83
N ILE A 12 6.14 7.99 5.08
CA ILE A 12 6.66 7.10 4.05
C ILE A 12 5.79 5.85 4.01
N GLY A 13 5.01 5.72 2.93
CA GLY A 13 4.02 4.67 2.72
C GLY A 13 2.59 5.13 3.01
N GLY A 14 1.78 5.20 1.95
CA GLY A 14 0.34 5.39 1.99
C GLY A 14 -0.43 4.07 2.13
N GLY A 15 0.06 3.17 2.97
CA GLY A 15 -0.63 1.91 3.31
C GLY A 15 -1.72 2.10 4.38
N SER A 16 -2.28 1.01 4.90
CA SER A 16 -3.39 1.06 5.87
C SER A 16 -3.12 1.97 7.08
N ALA A 17 -1.95 1.87 7.71
CA ALA A 17 -1.56 2.76 8.80
C ALA A 17 -1.25 4.19 8.32
N GLY A 18 -0.57 4.32 7.17
CA GLY A 18 -0.20 5.62 6.59
C GLY A 18 -1.42 6.47 6.24
N CYS A 19 -2.46 5.87 5.64
CA CYS A 19 -3.72 6.54 5.33
C CYS A 19 -4.44 7.01 6.60
N VAL A 20 -4.48 6.18 7.66
CA VAL A 20 -5.11 6.56 8.93
C VAL A 20 -4.35 7.69 9.62
N LEU A 21 -3.01 7.64 9.63
CA LEU A 21 -2.18 8.69 10.19
C LEU A 21 -2.33 10.00 9.40
N ALA A 22 -2.28 9.94 8.08
CA ALA A 22 -2.45 11.09 7.22
C ALA A 22 -3.79 11.79 7.50
N ASN A 23 -4.90 11.03 7.51
CA ASN A 23 -6.23 11.56 7.79
C ASN A 23 -6.32 12.23 9.17
N ARG A 24 -5.73 11.62 10.21
CA ARG A 24 -5.78 12.16 11.58
C ARG A 24 -4.92 13.42 11.74
N LEU A 25 -3.72 13.43 11.18
CA LEU A 25 -2.78 14.55 11.30
C LEU A 25 -3.24 15.74 10.46
N SER A 26 -3.75 15.49 9.24
CA SER A 26 -4.24 16.55 8.35
C SER A 26 -5.60 17.12 8.78
N ALA A 27 -6.24 16.57 9.81
CA ALA A 27 -7.48 17.12 10.36
C ALA A 27 -7.24 18.49 11.05
N ASP A 28 -6.01 18.73 11.52
CA ASP A 28 -5.57 20.05 11.96
C ASP A 28 -5.11 20.87 10.73
N PRO A 29 -5.79 21.98 10.37
CA PRO A 29 -5.41 22.81 9.23
C PRO A 29 -4.05 23.52 9.41
N GLY A 30 -3.51 23.55 10.63
CA GLY A 30 -2.17 24.05 10.91
C GLY A 30 -1.04 23.10 10.51
N GLN A 31 -1.36 21.84 10.17
CA GLN A 31 -0.39 20.80 9.85
C GLN A 31 -0.34 20.52 8.35
N ARG A 32 0.85 20.62 7.75
CA ARG A 32 1.10 20.17 6.37
C ARG A 32 1.71 18.78 6.39
N VAL A 33 0.91 17.80 5.95
CA VAL A 33 1.30 16.39 5.90
C VAL A 33 1.58 15.99 4.46
N LEU A 34 2.76 15.41 4.21
CA LEU A 34 3.12 14.78 2.94
C LEU A 34 3.09 13.26 3.10
N VAL A 35 2.43 12.57 2.18
CA VAL A 35 2.47 11.10 2.08
C VAL A 35 3.21 10.72 0.81
N LEU A 36 4.23 9.87 0.94
CA LEU A 36 4.97 9.32 -0.19
C LEU A 36 4.61 7.84 -0.34
N GLU A 37 3.86 7.50 -1.38
CA GLU A 37 3.51 6.13 -1.73
C GLU A 37 4.23 5.71 -3.01
N ALA A 38 4.89 4.55 -2.97
CA ALA A 38 5.65 4.02 -4.11
C ALA A 38 4.76 3.33 -5.15
N GLY A 39 3.57 2.92 -4.72
CA GLY A 39 2.53 2.34 -5.56
C GLY A 39 1.77 3.35 -6.39
N ARG A 40 0.88 2.80 -7.22
CA ARG A 40 -0.06 3.59 -8.00
C ARG A 40 -1.19 4.15 -7.11
N PRO A 41 -1.88 5.21 -7.53
CA PRO A 41 -3.12 5.64 -6.89
C PRO A 41 -4.17 4.54 -6.90
N ASP A 42 -5.06 4.56 -5.91
CA ASP A 42 -6.29 3.79 -5.94
C ASP A 42 -7.33 4.54 -6.79
N TYR A 43 -7.49 4.10 -8.04
CA TYR A 43 -8.42 4.71 -8.98
C TYR A 43 -9.81 4.08 -8.83
N ILE A 44 -10.84 4.92 -8.83
CA ILE A 44 -12.25 4.50 -8.67
C ILE A 44 -12.69 3.49 -9.73
N TRP A 45 -12.13 3.56 -10.95
CA TRP A 45 -12.46 2.63 -12.04
C TRP A 45 -11.72 1.29 -11.96
N ASP A 46 -10.79 1.11 -11.02
CA ASP A 46 -10.05 -0.14 -10.87
C ASP A 46 -10.89 -1.18 -10.12
N ILE A 47 -11.73 -1.87 -10.89
CA ILE A 47 -12.64 -2.91 -10.36
C ILE A 47 -11.90 -4.00 -9.57
N PHE A 48 -10.61 -4.24 -9.80
CA PHE A 48 -9.87 -5.29 -9.10
C PHE A 48 -9.53 -4.93 -7.65
N ILE A 49 -9.51 -3.63 -7.31
CA ILE A 49 -9.39 -3.14 -5.92
C ILE A 49 -10.77 -3.07 -5.27
N HIS A 50 -11.75 -2.50 -5.98
CA HIS A 50 -13.05 -2.16 -5.40
C HIS A 50 -14.03 -3.35 -5.33
N MET A 51 -13.81 -4.39 -6.13
CA MET A 51 -14.62 -5.62 -6.08
C MET A 51 -13.97 -6.67 -5.18
N PRO A 52 -14.60 -7.05 -4.05
CA PRO A 52 -14.17 -8.12 -3.16
C PRO A 52 -13.68 -9.41 -3.84
N ALA A 53 -14.45 -9.91 -4.80
CA ALA A 53 -14.14 -11.14 -5.52
C ALA A 53 -12.94 -11.01 -6.48
N GLY A 54 -12.48 -9.78 -6.72
CA GLY A 54 -11.35 -9.46 -7.60
C GLY A 54 -9.97 -9.73 -7.00
N LEU A 55 -9.87 -10.07 -5.70
CA LEU A 55 -8.62 -10.23 -4.94
C LEU A 55 -7.53 -11.10 -5.60
N THR A 56 -7.92 -12.09 -6.39
CA THR A 56 -6.98 -12.98 -7.08
C THR A 56 -6.20 -12.28 -8.19
N VAL A 57 -6.66 -11.11 -8.65
CA VAL A 57 -6.01 -10.31 -9.70
C VAL A 57 -4.91 -9.40 -9.12
N PRO A 58 -5.10 -8.68 -7.99
CA PRO A 58 -4.05 -7.89 -7.38
C PRO A 58 -2.92 -8.70 -6.74
N ILE A 59 -3.22 -9.81 -6.05
CA ILE A 59 -2.20 -10.59 -5.33
C ILE A 59 -1.20 -11.19 -6.33
N GLY A 60 0.08 -10.91 -6.13
CA GLY A 60 1.16 -11.37 -7.02
C GLY A 60 1.29 -10.59 -8.33
N ASN A 61 0.46 -9.57 -8.56
CA ASN A 61 0.57 -8.70 -9.73
C ASN A 61 1.44 -7.49 -9.42
N LYS A 62 2.55 -7.32 -10.15
CA LYS A 62 3.52 -6.22 -9.96
C LYS A 62 2.96 -4.80 -9.97
N HIS A 63 1.75 -4.61 -10.50
CA HIS A 63 1.07 -3.32 -10.49
C HIS A 63 0.41 -2.99 -9.14
N TYR A 64 0.07 -4.02 -8.34
CA TYR A 64 -0.64 -3.90 -7.07
C TYR A 64 0.18 -4.43 -5.89
N ASP A 65 1.20 -5.25 -6.15
CA ASP A 65 1.95 -6.03 -5.17
C ASP A 65 3.46 -5.77 -5.36
N TRP A 66 4.20 -5.81 -4.25
CA TRP A 66 5.66 -5.84 -4.27
C TRP A 66 6.22 -7.17 -4.78
N CYS A 67 5.41 -8.23 -4.83
CA CYS A 67 5.76 -9.56 -5.32
C CYS A 67 6.96 -10.17 -4.58
N TYR A 68 7.03 -9.96 -3.26
CA TYR A 68 8.12 -10.52 -2.46
C TYR A 68 8.06 -12.05 -2.43
N GLN A 69 9.25 -12.65 -2.35
CA GLN A 69 9.42 -14.08 -2.14
C GLN A 69 10.39 -14.30 -1.00
N SER A 70 10.16 -15.35 -0.22
CA SER A 70 11.10 -15.78 0.82
C SER A 70 12.38 -16.36 0.21
N GLU A 71 13.42 -16.47 1.04
CA GLU A 71 14.50 -17.42 0.78
C GLU A 71 14.00 -18.88 0.86
N PRO A 72 14.75 -19.87 0.32
CA PRO A 72 14.37 -21.26 0.35
C PRO A 72 14.22 -21.71 1.80
N GLU A 73 13.03 -22.21 2.14
CA GLU A 73 12.71 -22.61 3.51
C GLU A 73 13.12 -24.08 3.75
N PRO A 74 14.12 -24.34 4.63
CA PRO A 74 14.62 -25.70 4.87
C PRO A 74 13.53 -26.67 5.34
N PHE A 75 12.55 -26.19 6.11
CA PHE A 75 11.46 -27.01 6.65
C PHE A 75 10.26 -27.11 5.70
N MET A 76 10.36 -26.56 4.50
CA MET A 76 9.32 -26.65 3.46
C MET A 76 9.88 -27.13 2.12
N HIS A 77 10.77 -28.14 2.15
CA HIS A 77 11.40 -28.71 0.96
C HIS A 77 12.12 -27.65 0.08
N ASN A 78 12.76 -26.66 0.72
CA ASN A 78 13.43 -25.55 0.04
C ASN A 78 12.50 -24.72 -0.88
N ARG A 79 11.19 -24.73 -0.64
CA ARG A 79 10.26 -23.86 -1.37
C ARG A 79 10.53 -22.40 -1.05
N ARG A 80 10.36 -21.54 -2.06
CA ARG A 80 10.24 -20.09 -1.89
C ARG A 80 8.76 -19.74 -1.84
N ILE A 81 8.37 -18.98 -0.81
CA ILE A 81 6.98 -18.66 -0.54
C ILE A 81 6.70 -17.24 -1.00
N ALA A 82 5.61 -17.07 -1.76
CA ALA A 82 5.15 -15.76 -2.17
C ALA A 82 4.54 -15.02 -0.96
N HIS A 83 4.95 -13.77 -0.77
CA HIS A 83 4.45 -12.89 0.28
C HIS A 83 3.84 -11.65 -0.35
N GLY A 84 2.51 -11.68 -0.53
CA GLY A 84 1.78 -10.54 -1.07
C GLY A 84 1.85 -9.34 -0.14
N ARG A 85 2.30 -8.20 -0.67
CA ARG A 85 2.35 -6.91 0.03
C ARG A 85 1.89 -5.81 -0.92
N GLY A 86 0.84 -5.09 -0.55
CA GLY A 86 0.26 -4.06 -1.42
C GLY A 86 1.26 -2.94 -1.73
N LYS A 87 1.38 -2.63 -3.02
CA LYS A 87 2.14 -1.52 -3.61
C LYS A 87 1.17 -0.63 -4.40
N VAL A 88 0.28 0.01 -3.66
CA VAL A 88 -0.80 0.89 -4.14
C VAL A 88 -1.20 1.81 -2.98
N LEU A 89 -1.82 2.95 -3.24
CA LEU A 89 -2.47 3.74 -2.19
C LEU A 89 -3.52 2.88 -1.45
N GLY A 90 -3.51 2.93 -0.12
CA GLY A 90 -4.19 1.98 0.77
C GLY A 90 -3.34 0.75 1.13
N GLY A 91 -2.31 0.42 0.34
CA GLY A 91 -1.33 -0.63 0.62
C GLY A 91 -1.97 -2.01 0.69
N SER A 92 -1.62 -2.79 1.72
CA SER A 92 -2.11 -4.17 1.82
C SER A 92 -3.61 -4.28 2.09
N SER A 93 -4.27 -3.25 2.62
CA SER A 93 -5.74 -3.27 2.75
C SER A 93 -6.46 -3.23 1.40
N SER A 94 -5.82 -2.71 0.36
CA SER A 94 -6.37 -2.69 -1.01
C SER A 94 -6.26 -4.04 -1.72
N ILE A 95 -5.52 -5.01 -1.13
CA ILE A 95 -5.29 -6.35 -1.70
C ILE A 95 -5.46 -7.46 -0.65
N ASN A 96 -6.32 -7.26 0.34
CA ASN A 96 -6.56 -8.24 1.41
C ASN A 96 -7.82 -9.09 1.17
N GLY A 97 -8.02 -10.11 2.01
CA GLY A 97 -9.24 -10.91 2.04
C GLY A 97 -10.45 -10.26 2.72
N MET A 98 -10.32 -9.00 3.16
CA MET A 98 -11.29 -8.25 3.97
C MET A 98 -11.88 -9.02 5.16
N ILE A 99 -11.09 -9.90 5.76
CA ILE A 99 -11.43 -10.56 7.02
C ILE A 99 -11.09 -9.58 8.14
N PHE A 100 -12.06 -9.30 9.01
CA PHE A 100 -11.90 -8.46 10.19
C PHE A 100 -11.55 -9.31 11.42
#